data_AF-A0A932QYI1-F1
#
_entry.id   AF-A0A932QYI1-F1
#
_cell.length_a   1.000
_cell.length_b   1.000
_cell.length_c   1.000
_cell.angle_alpha   90.00
_cell.angle_beta   90.00
_cell.angle_gamma   90.00
#
_symmetry.space_group_name_H-M   'P 1'
#
loop_
_entity.id
_entity.type
_entity.pdbx_description
1 polymer ?
#
loop_
_entity_poly.entity_id
_entity_poly.type
_entity_poly.pdbx_seq_one_letter_code
_entity_poly.pdbx_strand_id
1 'polypeptide(L)'
;MKGGKFFLFGGMIVAILFLSFLSLWQRARMTRVGYEIQAMQTQKGRLTKLHKNLLIEVESISALDKIEEAAILRLSMISASPTTLVYIKGK
;
A
#
# COMPACT_ATOMS: atom_id res chain seq x y z
N MET A 1 -15.04 27.26 -58.70
CA MET A 1 -15.12 27.29 -57.22
C MET A 1 -15.39 25.90 -56.61
N LYS A 2 -14.69 24.83 -57.04
CA LYS A 2 -14.90 23.44 -56.54
C LYS A 2 -13.78 22.92 -55.63
N GLY A 3 -12.57 23.49 -55.70
CA GLY A 3 -11.41 23.04 -54.92
C GLY A 3 -11.48 23.30 -53.41
N GLY A 4 -12.12 24.40 -52.98
CA GLY A 4 -12.21 24.74 -51.55
C GLY A 4 -13.01 23.75 -50.71
N LYS A 5 -14.02 23.11 -51.30
CA LYS A 5 -14.83 22.09 -50.59
C LYS A 5 -14.04 20.80 -50.35
N PHE A 6 -13.23 20.35 -51.31
CA PHE A 6 -12.38 19.17 -51.13
C PHE A 6 -11.30 19.38 -50.06
N PHE A 7 -10.73 20.59 -49.96
CA PHE A 7 -9.77 20.91 -48.92
C PHE A 7 -10.41 20.91 -47.51
N LEU A 8 -11.63 21.42 -47.39
CA LEU A 8 -12.40 21.36 -46.13
C LEU A 8 -12.76 19.92 -45.73
N PHE A 9 -13.19 19.08 -46.69
CA PHE A 9 -13.46 17.67 -46.41
C PHE A 9 -12.19 16.90 -46.01
N GLY A 10 -11.06 17.16 -46.68
CA GLY A 10 -9.77 16.57 -46.30
C GLY A 10 -9.33 16.96 -44.90
N GLY A 11 -9.45 18.25 -44.54
CA GLY A 11 -9.15 18.74 -43.19
C GLY A 11 -10.04 18.11 -42.12
N MET A 12 -11.33 17.93 -42.41
CA MET A 12 -12.28 17.30 -41.50
C MET A 12 -11.92 15.82 -41.22
N ILE A 13 -11.53 15.07 -42.25
CA ILE A 13 -11.11 13.67 -42.10
C ILE A 13 -9.85 13.57 -41.24
N VAL A 14 -8.86 14.43 -41.47
CA VAL A 14 -7.63 14.47 -40.67
C VAL A 14 -7.92 14.83 -39.22
N ALA A 15 -8.81 15.80 -38.97
CA ALA A 15 -9.21 16.18 -37.62
C ALA A 15 -9.89 15.02 -36.87
N ILE A 16 -10.78 14.28 -37.53
CA ILE A 16 -11.46 13.10 -36.95
C ILE A 16 -10.43 12.01 -36.61
N LEU A 17 -9.51 11.70 -37.54
CA LEU A 17 -8.47 10.70 -37.31
C LEU A 17 -7.55 11.09 -36.15
N PHE A 18 -7.15 12.36 -36.08
CA PHE A 18 -6.32 12.87 -35.00
C PHE A 18 -7.04 12.77 -33.65
N LEU A 19 -8.33 13.10 -33.59
CA LEU A 19 -9.13 13.01 -32.37
C LEU A 19 -9.31 11.55 -31.91
N SER A 20 -9.56 10.63 -32.85
CA SER A 20 -9.64 9.20 -32.59
C SER A 20 -8.31 8.65 -32.04
N PHE A 21 -7.18 9.05 -32.65
CA PHE A 21 -5.86 8.65 -32.18
C PHE A 21 -5.57 9.18 -30.78
N LEU A 22 -5.86 10.47 -30.52
CA LEU A 22 -5.64 11.09 -29.22
C LEU A 22 -6.48 10.43 -28.11
N SER A 23 -7.76 10.12 -28.41
CA SER A 23 -8.66 9.42 -27.49
C SER A 23 -8.13 8.03 -27.11
N LEU A 24 -7.62 7.28 -28.09
CA LEU A 24 -7.05 5.96 -27.87
C LEU A 24 -5.75 6.04 -27.05
N TRP A 25 -4.89 7.02 -27.35
CA TRP A 25 -3.66 7.28 -26.59
C TRP A 25 -3.94 7.63 -25.13
N GLN A 26 -4.93 8.49 -24.87
CA GLN A 26 -5.35 8.86 -23.52
C GLN A 26 -5.85 7.63 -22.74
N ARG A 27 -6.68 6.77 -23.36
CA ARG A 27 -7.15 5.54 -22.73
C ARG A 27 -6.00 4.58 -22.40
N ALA A 28 -5.06 4.38 -23.33
CA ALA A 28 -3.90 3.51 -23.12
C ALA A 28 -2.97 4.03 -22.01
N ARG A 29 -2.84 5.34 -21.86
CA ARG A 29 -2.08 5.95 -20.76
C ARG A 29 -2.80 5.81 -19.42
N MET A 30 -4.13 5.97 -19.42
CA MET A 30 -4.95 5.86 -18.22
C MET A 30 -4.91 4.46 -17.60
N THR A 31 -4.90 3.40 -18.42
CA THR A 31 -4.81 2.02 -17.93
C THR A 31 -3.46 1.76 -17.26
N ARG A 32 -2.35 2.21 -17.85
CA ARG A 32 -1.01 2.04 -17.27
C ARG A 32 -0.88 2.74 -15.91
N VAL A 33 -1.37 3.99 -15.82
CA VAL A 33 -1.38 4.75 -14.57
C VAL A 33 -2.29 4.09 -13.52
N GLY A 34 -3.45 3.57 -13.93
CA GLY A 34 -4.35 2.82 -13.03
C GLY A 34 -3.69 1.58 -12.43
N TYR A 35 -2.96 0.80 -13.23
CA TYR A 35 -2.23 -0.37 -12.74
C TYR A 35 -1.09 -0.01 -11.78
N GLU A 36 -0.33 1.05 -12.07
CA GLU A 36 0.72 1.52 -11.16
C GLU A 36 0.15 1.98 -9.82
N ILE A 37 -0.96 2.73 -9.83
CA ILE A 37 -1.66 3.15 -8.61
C ILE A 37 -2.13 1.93 -7.81
N GLN A 38 -2.74 0.95 -8.49
CA GLN A 38 -3.26 -0.24 -7.82
C GLN A 38 -2.14 -1.11 -7.24
N ALA A 39 -1.00 -1.20 -7.93
CA ALA A 39 0.19 -1.88 -7.43
C ALA A 39 0.75 -1.18 -6.18
N MET A 40 0.89 0.15 -6.21
CA MET A 40 1.34 0.94 -5.05
C MET A 40 0.39 0.83 -3.86
N GLN A 41 -0.92 0.85 -4.10
CA GLN A 41 -1.93 0.71 -3.04
C GLN A 41 -1.89 -0.69 -2.39
N THR A 42 -1.64 -1.72 -3.20
CA THR A 42 -1.45 -3.10 -2.70
C THR A 42 -0.20 -3.21 -1.83
N GLN A 43 0.92 -2.60 -2.25
CA GLN A 43 2.15 -2.57 -1.47
C GLN A 43 1.97 -1.83 -0.14
N LYS A 44 1.33 -0.66 -0.17
CA LYS A 44 0.99 0.11 1.04
C LYS A 44 0.14 -0.72 2.00
N GLY A 45 -0.87 -1.42 1.48
CA GLY A 45 -1.73 -2.31 2.29
C GLY A 45 -0.95 -3.44 2.97
N ARG A 46 -0.02 -4.09 2.26
CA ARG A 46 0.86 -5.11 2.84
C ARG A 46 1.76 -4.55 3.93
N LEU A 47 2.38 -3.40 3.68
CA LEU A 47 3.30 -2.77 4.62
C LEU A 47 2.59 -2.34 5.90
N THR A 48 1.38 -1.77 5.80
CA THR A 48 0.56 -1.41 6.97
C THR A 48 0.18 -2.63 7.81
N LYS A 49 -0.13 -3.77 7.17
CA LYS A 49 -0.42 -5.01 7.89
C LYS A 49 0.80 -5.54 8.64
N LEU A 50 1.97 -5.53 7.99
CA LEU A 50 3.22 -5.92 8.64
C LEU A 50 3.54 -5.01 9.82
N HIS A 51 3.44 -3.70 9.65
CA HIS A 51 3.68 -2.74 10.72
C HIS A 51 2.76 -2.96 11.92
N LYS A 52 1.46 -3.20 11.70
CA LYS A 52 0.53 -3.53 12.78
C LYS A 52 0.91 -4.81 13.51
N ASN A 53 1.29 -5.86 12.79
CA ASN A 53 1.68 -7.12 13.41
C ASN A 53 2.95 -6.94 14.26
N LEU A 54 3.96 -6.24 13.73
CA LEU A 54 5.19 -5.93 14.46
C LEU A 54 4.92 -5.07 15.70
N LEU A 55 4.01 -4.09 15.61
CA LEU A 55 3.64 -3.26 16.75
C LEU A 55 2.98 -4.09 17.85
N ILE A 56 2.07 -5.01 17.49
CA ILE A 56 1.45 -5.95 18.44
C ILE A 56 2.52 -6.83 19.11
N GLU A 57 3.47 -7.34 18.33
CA GLU A 57 4.56 -8.17 18.85
C GLU A 57 5.43 -7.39 19.84
N VAL A 58 5.83 -6.17 19.50
CA VAL A 58 6.60 -5.29 20.40
C VAL A 58 5.81 -4.92 21.65
N GLU A 59 4.53 -4.60 21.52
CA GLU A 59 3.67 -4.31 22.68
C GLU A 59 3.51 -5.54 23.58
N SER A 60 3.41 -6.75 23.00
CA SER A 60 3.31 -7.98 23.79
C SER A 60 4.59 -8.24 24.61
N ILE A 61 5.76 -8.01 24.00
CA ILE A 61 7.06 -8.14 24.68
C ILE A 61 7.19 -7.06 25.76
N SER A 62 6.89 -5.81 25.43
CA SER A 62 6.95 -4.70 26.39
C SER A 62 5.97 -4.86 27.55
N ALA A 63 4.80 -5.47 27.33
CA ALA A 63 3.85 -5.76 28.39
C ALA A 63 4.40 -6.79 29.38
N LEU A 64 5.11 -7.81 28.90
CA LEU A 64 5.81 -8.78 29.74
C LEU A 64 6.87 -8.09 30.63
N ASP A 65 7.73 -7.26 30.03
CA ASP A 65 8.76 -6.51 30.76
C ASP A 65 8.14 -5.60 31.83
N LYS A 66 7.04 -4.91 31.49
CA LYS A 66 6.31 -4.05 32.44
C LYS A 66 5.66 -4.83 33.58
N ILE A 67 5.16 -6.03 33.32
CA ILE A 67 4.60 -6.92 34.35
C ILE A 67 5.70 -7.37 35.30
N GLU A 68 6.86 -7.75 34.76
CA GLU A 68 8.02 -8.14 35.57
C GLU A 68 8.50 -6.98 36.45
N GLU A 69 8.65 -5.78 35.89
CA GLU A 69 9.05 -4.59 36.64
C GLU A 69 8.04 -4.26 37.75
N ALA A 70 6.74 -4.35 37.47
CA ALA A 70 5.69 -4.16 38.46
C ALA A 70 5.72 -5.22 39.58
N ALA A 71 6.03 -6.48 39.25
CA ALA A 71 6.15 -7.56 40.23
C ALA A 71 7.38 -7.38 41.14
N ILE A 72 8.51 -6.94 40.59
CA ILE A 72 9.71 -6.67 41.37
C ILE A 72 9.49 -5.47 42.30
N LEU A 73 9.00 -4.35 41.74
CA LEU A 73 8.88 -3.10 42.49
C LEU A 73 7.73 -3.08 43.50
N ARG A 74 6.57 -3.68 43.16
CA ARG A 74 5.38 -3.61 44.02
C ARG A 74 5.17 -4.85 44.88
N LEU A 75 5.63 -6.02 44.44
CA LEU A 75 5.41 -7.29 45.13
C LEU A 75 6.71 -7.84 45.76
N SER A 76 7.83 -7.11 45.65
CA SER A 76 9.16 -7.53 46.12
C SER A 76 9.55 -8.93 45.62
N MET A 77 9.09 -9.30 44.42
CA MET A 77 9.40 -10.58 43.80
C MET A 77 10.80 -10.55 43.18
N ILE A 78 11.45 -11.70 43.12
CA ILE A 78 12.78 -11.86 42.53
C ILE A 78 12.60 -12.13 41.03
N SER A 79 13.28 -11.37 40.17
CA SER A 79 13.30 -11.60 38.72
C SER A 79 13.71 -13.05 38.41
N ALA A 80 13.00 -13.68 37.48
CA ALA A 80 13.28 -15.05 37.10
C ALA A 80 14.50 -15.10 36.18
N SER A 81 15.47 -15.98 36.47
CA SER A 81 16.62 -16.18 35.60
C SER A 81 16.17 -16.60 34.19
N PRO A 82 16.81 -16.09 33.10
CA PRO A 82 16.49 -16.47 31.72
C PRO A 82 16.52 -17.98 31.47
N THR A 83 17.29 -18.71 32.28
CA THR A 83 17.43 -20.18 32.19
C THR A 83 16.21 -20.94 32.71
N THR A 84 15.29 -20.29 33.42
CA THR A 84 14.11 -20.91 34.06
C THR A 84 12.79 -20.43 33.43
N LEU A 85 12.85 -19.52 32.45
CA LEU A 85 11.67 -18.96 31.78
C LEU A 85 11.05 -19.97 30.79
N VAL A 86 9.76 -20.26 30.96
CA VAL A 86 8.99 -21.16 30.08
C VAL A 86 7.88 -20.36 29.39
N TYR A 87 7.95 -20.25 28.06
CA TYR A 87 6.93 -19.56 27.26
C TYR A 87 5.81 -20.53 26.86
N ILE A 88 4.57 -20.25 27.28
CA ILE A 88 3.38 -21.02 26.90
C ILE A 88 2.70 -20.28 25.75
N LYS A 89 2.61 -20.91 24.57
CA LYS A 89 1.95 -20.32 23.41
C LYS A 89 0.44 -20.27 23.61
N GLY A 90 -0.12 -19.07 23.72
CA GLY A 90 -1.56 -18.84 23.71
C GLY A 90 -2.18 -19.26 22.37
N LYS A 91 -3.36 -19.89 22.45
CA LYS A 91 -4.06 -20.53 21.33
C LYS A 91 -4.60 -19.53 20.33
#